data_AF-A0A2V5VVC9-F1
#
_entry.id   AF-A0A2V5VVC9-F1
#
_cell.length_a   1.000
_cell.length_b   1.000
_cell.length_c   1.000
_cell.angle_alpha   90.00
_cell.angle_beta   90.00
_cell.angle_gamma   90.00
#
_symmetry.space_group_name_H-M   'P 1'
#
loop_
_entity.id
_entity.type
_entity.pdbx_description
1 polymer ?
#
loop_
_entity_poly.entity_id
_entity_poly.type
_entity_poly.pdbx_seq_one_letter_code
_entity_poly.pdbx_strand_id
1 'polypeptide(L)'
;MNANSHRNRRILVIDDNRAIHEDFHKILGRETHASTGLERAEAALFGEAAPQVELPTFEIDSAFQGQEGLDLIEKSLRENRPYAMAFVDVRMPPGW
;
A
#
# COMPACT_ATOMS: atom_id res chain seq x y z
N MET A 1 18.64 17.19 9.54
CA MET A 1 17.51 16.55 8.83
C MET A 1 17.54 15.08 9.22
N ASN A 2 16.76 14.67 10.22
CA ASN A 2 16.75 13.28 10.66
C ASN A 2 15.69 12.54 9.85
N ALA A 3 16.12 11.82 8.81
CA ALA A 3 15.29 10.87 8.11
C ALA A 3 14.81 9.82 9.13
N ASN A 4 13.50 9.75 9.32
CA ASN A 4 12.87 8.87 10.30
C ASN A 4 12.94 7.41 9.76
N SER A 5 14.10 6.78 9.83
CA SER A 5 14.43 5.53 9.11
C SER A 5 13.74 4.25 9.60
N HIS A 6 12.87 4.30 10.61
CA HIS A 6 12.18 3.10 11.11
C HIS A 6 10.70 3.35 11.46
N ARG A 7 9.96 4.12 10.65
CA ARG A 7 8.50 4.12 10.77
C ARG A 7 7.97 2.81 10.16
N ASN A 8 7.24 2.02 10.95
CA ASN A 8 6.51 0.86 10.44
C ASN A 8 5.46 1.36 9.43
N ARG A 9 5.58 0.92 8.17
CA ARG A 9 4.69 1.30 7.06
C ARG A 9 4.06 0.07 6.40
N ARG A 10 3.95 -1.03 7.16
CA ARG A 10 3.30 -2.26 6.70
C ARG A 10 1.80 -2.15 6.93
N ILE A 11 1.02 -2.32 5.87
CA ILE A 11 -0.45 -2.34 5.87
C ILE A 11 -0.90 -3.73 5.43
N LEU A 12 -1.92 -4.26 6.11
CA LEU A 12 -2.64 -5.46 5.65
C LEU A 12 -4.04 -5.04 5.17
N VAL A 13 -4.42 -5.45 3.96
CA VAL A 13 -5.78 -5.28 3.45
C VAL A 13 -6.46 -6.64 3.43
N ILE A 14 -7.63 -6.74 4.05
CA ILE A 14 -8.45 -7.96 4.12
C ILE A 14 -9.83 -7.65 3.54
N ASP A 15 -10.07 -8.09 2.31
CA ASP A 15 -11.31 -7.83 1.55
C ASP A 15 -11.48 -8.90 0.47
N ASP A 16 -12.70 -9.33 0.17
CA ASP A 16 -12.92 -10.35 -0.88
C ASP A 16 -12.91 -9.78 -2.31
N ASN A 17 -12.93 -8.46 -2.43
CA ASN A 17 -12.93 -7.75 -3.70
C ASN A 17 -11.53 -7.27 -4.10
N ARG A 18 -10.94 -7.97 -5.08
CA ARG A 18 -9.63 -7.63 -5.67
C ARG A 18 -9.47 -6.17 -6.09
N ALA A 19 -10.53 -5.51 -6.56
CA ALA A 19 -10.43 -4.11 -6.98
C ALA A 19 -10.04 -3.18 -5.83
N ILE A 20 -10.49 -3.47 -4.60
CA ILE A 20 -10.13 -2.70 -3.39
C ILE A 20 -8.62 -2.77 -3.12
N HIS A 21 -8.03 -3.97 -3.22
CA HIS A 21 -6.58 -4.16 -3.06
C HIS A 21 -5.78 -3.37 -4.10
N GLU A 22 -6.21 -3.43 -5.37
CA GLU A 22 -5.57 -2.68 -6.45
C GLU A 22 -5.62 -1.17 -6.18
N ASP A 23 -6.72 -0.66 -5.65
CA ASP A 23 -6.86 0.75 -5.33
C ASP A 23 -5.96 1.17 -4.16
N PHE A 24 -5.80 0.33 -3.13
CA PHE A 24 -4.79 0.57 -2.08
C PHE A 24 -3.37 0.61 -2.66
N HIS A 25 -3.04 -0.27 -3.59
CA HIS A 25 -1.73 -0.25 -4.26
C HIS A 25 -1.53 0.97 -5.14
N LYS A 26 -2.57 1.44 -5.87
CA LYS A 26 -2.52 2.66 -6.68
C LYS A 26 -2.32 3.92 -5.81
N ILE A 27 -2.99 3.98 -4.67
CA ILE A 27 -3.01 5.19 -3.83
C ILE A 27 -1.82 5.24 -2.86
N LEU A 28 -1.44 4.10 -2.26
CA LEU A 28 -0.45 4.02 -1.17
C LEU A 28 0.79 3.19 -1.50
N GLY A 29 0.73 2.38 -2.56
CA GLY A 29 1.84 1.56 -2.99
C GLY A 29 2.93 2.38 -3.67
N ARG A 30 4.12 1.78 -3.77
CA ARG A 30 5.15 2.29 -4.68
C ARG A 30 4.69 2.00 -6.11
N GLU A 31 4.00 2.96 -6.72
CA GLU A 31 4.31 3.19 -8.12
C GLU A 31 5.77 3.67 -8.13
N THR A 32 6.67 2.85 -8.66
CA THR A 32 7.97 3.36 -9.08
C THR A 32 7.67 4.51 -10.02
N HIS A 33 7.67 5.74 -9.49
CA HIS A 33 7.68 6.99 -10.24
C HIS A 33 9.04 7.08 -10.97
N ALA A 34 9.30 6.11 -11.86
CA ALA A 34 10.21 6.31 -12.96
C ALA A 34 9.47 7.29 -13.85
N SER A 35 9.75 8.60 -13.67
CA SER A 35 9.20 9.75 -14.40
C SER A 35 8.17 9.33 -15.44
N THR A 36 6.91 9.28 -15.02
CA THR A 36 5.85 8.71 -15.86
C THR A 36 5.90 9.40 -17.23
N GLY A 37 5.57 8.70 -18.32
CA GLY A 37 5.51 9.35 -19.64
C GLY A 37 4.62 10.60 -19.64
N LEU A 38 3.68 10.64 -18.69
CA LEU A 38 2.83 11.77 -18.36
C LEU A 38 3.60 12.98 -17.81
N GLU A 39 4.45 12.81 -16.79
CA GLU A 39 5.29 13.90 -16.25
C GLU A 39 6.18 14.53 -17.34
N ARG A 40 6.71 13.70 -18.24
CA ARG A 40 7.50 14.19 -19.39
C ARG A 40 6.64 14.92 -20.42
N ALA A 41 5.42 14.46 -20.67
CA ALA A 41 4.48 15.13 -21.56
C ALA A 41 3.99 16.45 -20.97
N GLU A 42 3.70 16.51 -19.67
CA GLU A 42 3.33 17.73 -18.96
C GLU A 42 4.47 18.76 -18.98
N ALA A 43 5.70 18.34 -18.69
CA ALA A 43 6.86 19.24 -18.80
C ALA A 43 7.05 19.77 -20.23
N ALA A 44 6.78 18.94 -21.25
CA ALA A 44 6.84 19.36 -22.65
C ALA A 44 5.70 20.32 -23.07
N LEU A 45 4.52 20.20 -22.46
CA LEU A 45 3.34 21.01 -22.77
C LEU A 45 3.28 22.32 -21.97
N PHE A 46 3.70 22.30 -20.70
CA PHE A 46 3.51 23.39 -19.75
C PHE A 46 4.82 24.03 -19.28
N GLY A 47 5.98 23.48 -19.63
CA GLY A 47 7.31 24.08 -19.38
C GLY A 47 7.84 23.95 -17.96
N GLU A 48 7.02 23.49 -17.00
CA GLU A 48 7.41 23.25 -15.61
C GLU A 48 6.98 21.85 -15.18
N ALA A 49 7.92 21.08 -14.62
CA ALA A 49 7.58 19.86 -13.91
C ALA A 49 6.98 20.24 -12.55
N ALA A 50 5.79 19.71 -12.23
CA ALA A 50 5.19 19.92 -10.93
C ALA A 50 6.16 19.48 -9.82
N PRO A 51 6.23 20.18 -8.66
CA PRO A 51 7.07 19.76 -7.56
C PRO A 51 6.71 18.33 -7.17
N GLN A 52 7.66 17.40 -7.31
CA GLN A 52 7.46 16.03 -6.88
C GLN A 52 7.35 16.02 -5.35
N VAL A 53 6.14 15.86 -4.84
CA VAL A 53 5.91 15.62 -3.41
C VAL A 53 6.37 14.20 -3.13
N GLU A 54 7.43 14.03 -2.35
CA GLU A 54 7.84 12.72 -1.86
C GLU A 54 6.79 12.18 -0.89
N LEU A 55 5.85 11.38 -1.41
CA LEU A 55 4.89 10.68 -0.60
C LEU A 55 5.56 9.48 0.11
N PRO A 56 5.19 9.19 1.36
CA PRO A 56 5.68 8.01 2.05
C PRO A 56 5.17 6.74 1.35
N THR A 57 6.09 5.80 1.10
CA THR A 57 5.75 4.47 0.58
C THR A 57 5.23 3.55 1.69
N PHE A 58 4.21 2.77 1.39
CA PHE A 58 3.76 1.64 2.24
C PHE A 58 4.08 0.27 1.62
N GLU A 59 4.38 -0.70 2.48
CA GLU A 59 4.40 -2.13 2.13
C GLU A 59 2.98 -2.66 2.38
N ILE A 60 2.33 -3.19 1.34
CA ILE A 60 0.94 -3.61 1.41
C ILE A 60 0.89 -5.11 1.14
N ASP A 61 0.38 -5.86 2.10
CA ASP A 61 0.01 -7.27 1.93
C ASP A 61 -1.51 -7.37 1.77
N SER A 62 -1.94 -8.39 1.02
CA SER A 62 -3.34 -8.62 0.68
C SER A 62 -3.79 -9.98 1.19
N ALA A 63 -4.96 -10.03 1.83
CA ALA A 63 -5.70 -11.23 2.15
C ALA A 63 -7.11 -11.13 1.56
N PHE A 64 -7.57 -12.17 0.87
CA PHE A 64 -8.87 -12.19 0.20
C PHE A 64 -9.99 -12.78 1.06
N GLN A 65 -9.62 -13.29 2.23
CA GLN A 65 -10.52 -13.81 3.25
C GLN A 65 -9.91 -13.56 4.62
N GLY A 66 -10.75 -13.57 5.65
CA GLY A 66 -10.29 -13.33 7.00
C GLY A 66 -9.21 -14.33 7.45
N GLN A 67 -9.38 -15.63 7.18
CA GLN A 67 -8.43 -16.66 7.64
C GLN A 67 -7.01 -16.42 7.11
N GLU A 68 -6.90 -16.04 5.83
CA GLU A 68 -5.62 -15.64 5.23
C GLU A 68 -5.03 -14.42 5.94
N GLY A 69 -5.89 -13.46 6.33
CA GLY A 69 -5.51 -12.29 7.11
C GLY A 69 -4.90 -12.66 8.46
N LEU A 70 -5.49 -13.62 9.19
CA LEU A 70 -4.91 -14.09 10.45
C LEU A 70 -3.60 -14.83 10.25
N ASP A 71 -3.51 -15.71 9.25
CA ASP A 71 -2.27 -16.42 8.97
C ASP A 71 -1.12 -15.44 8.71
N LEU A 72 -1.39 -14.34 7.98
CA LEU A 72 -0.45 -13.25 7.76
C LEU A 72 -0.11 -12.49 9.04
N ILE A 73 -1.08 -12.20 9.90
CA ILE A 73 -0.83 -11.56 11.20
C ILE A 73 0.05 -12.45 12.08
N GLU A 74 -0.29 -13.73 12.26
CA GLU A 74 0.48 -14.67 13.06
C GLU A 74 1.90 -14.84 12.53
N LYS A 75 2.07 -14.92 11.21
CA LYS A 75 3.38 -14.92 10.56
C LYS A 75 4.14 -13.63 10.86
N SER A 76 3.51 -12.46 10.72
CA SER A 76 4.15 -11.17 10.97
C SER A 76 4.65 -11.03 12.42
N LEU A 77 3.92 -11.58 13.38
CA LEU A 77 4.30 -11.60 14.79
C LEU A 77 5.47 -12.55 15.05
N ARG A 78 5.43 -13.77 14.47
CA ARG A 78 6.56 -14.73 14.55
C ARG A 78 7.85 -14.17 13.94
N GLU A 79 7.74 -13.41 12.87
CA GLU A 79 8.87 -12.77 12.19
C GLU A 79 9.31 -11.45 12.86
N ASN A 80 8.63 -11.00 13.92
CA ASN A 80 8.84 -9.72 14.58
C ASN A 80 8.76 -8.52 13.59
N ARG A 81 7.86 -8.63 12.61
CA ARG A 81 7.56 -7.62 11.58
C ARG A 81 6.07 -7.28 11.60
N PRO A 82 5.50 -6.76 12.70
CA PRO A 82 4.05 -6.53 12.80
C PRO A 82 3.55 -5.54 11.75
N TYR A 83 2.28 -5.64 11.38
CA TYR A 83 1.60 -4.60 10.61
C TYR A 83 1.37 -3.35 11.48
N ALA A 84 1.53 -2.17 10.88
CA ALA A 84 1.20 -0.90 11.54
C ALA A 84 -0.31 -0.65 11.53
N MET A 85 -1.01 -1.16 10.52
CA MET A 85 -2.42 -0.93 10.26
C MET A 85 -3.01 -2.08 9.46
N ALA A 86 -4.29 -2.38 9.68
CA ALA A 86 -5.06 -3.28 8.84
C ALA A 86 -6.38 -2.60 8.42
N PHE A 87 -6.76 -2.78 7.16
CA PHE A 87 -8.08 -2.45 6.64
C PHE A 87 -8.84 -3.75 6.44
N VAL A 88 -10.04 -3.86 7.01
CA VAL A 88 -10.79 -5.12 7.06
C VAL A 88 -12.24 -4.85 6.65
N ASP A 89 -12.69 -5.46 5.55
CA ASP A 89 -14.13 -5.60 5.32
C ASP A 89 -14.67 -6.72 6.21
N VAL A 90 -15.68 -6.41 7.02
CA VAL A 90 -16.32 -7.37 7.92
C VAL A 90 -17.33 -8.26 7.18
N ARG A 91 -17.58 -8.01 5.90
CA ARG A 91 -18.54 -8.75 5.08
C ARG A 91 -17.82 -9.56 4.01
N MET A 92 -17.24 -10.69 4.42
CA MET A 92 -16.63 -11.65 3.51
C MET A 92 -17.36 -13.01 3.60
N PRO A 93 -18.32 -13.31 2.71
CA PRO A 93 -18.97 -14.63 2.65
C PRO A 93 -17.95 -15.74 2.32
N PRO A 94 -18.08 -16.97 2.88
CA PRO A 94 -19.15 -17.51 3.73
C PRO A 94 -19.07 -17.14 5.22
N GLY A 95 -18.17 -16.23 5.61
CA GLY A 95 -17.99 -15.75 6.97
C GLY A 95 -16.76 -16.35 7.65
N TRP A 96 -15.97 -15.48 8.30
CA TRP A 96 -14.87 -15.83 9.20
C TRP A 96 -14.63 -14.70 10.21
#